data_AF-A0A2S4UIY8-F1
#
_entry.id   AF-A0A2S4UIY8-F1
#
_cell.length_a   1.000
_cell.length_b   1.000
_cell.length_c   1.000
_cell.angle_alpha   90.00
_cell.angle_beta   90.00
_cell.angle_gamma   90.00
#
_symmetry.space_group_name_H-M   'P 1'
#
loop_
_entity.id
_entity.type
_entity.pdbx_description
1 polymer ?
#
loop_
_entity_poly.entity_id
_entity_poly.type
_entity_poly.pdbx_seq_one_letter_code
_entity_poly.pdbx_strand_id
1 'polypeptide(L)'
;MDRITPDQQVLNACAFLRTQSTTPKIFIRRFIESQNGDIAYLRRFWARERGIHSSIGLVRSLGHQLRATETGRMAWEQFIEEEVGPQSPLAYATLAILITVKLMTSFSDLQARRIAQENRQGH
;
A
#
# COMPACT_ATOMS: atom_id res chain seq x y z
N MET A 1 21.48 26.02 26.10
CA MET A 1 20.77 24.73 26.20
C MET A 1 20.56 24.27 24.78
N ASP A 2 21.33 23.28 24.31
CA ASP A 2 21.34 22.90 22.91
C ASP A 2 19.98 22.38 22.47
N ARG A 3 19.49 22.89 21.34
CA ARG A 3 18.18 22.51 20.80
C ARG A 3 18.28 21.08 20.27
N ILE A 4 17.47 20.19 20.84
CA ILE A 4 17.33 18.82 20.36
C ILE A 4 16.76 18.85 18.93
N THR A 5 17.43 18.17 17.98
CA THR A 5 16.96 18.04 16.59
C THR A 5 15.77 17.07 16.52
N PRO A 6 14.90 17.17 15.50
CA PRO A 6 13.81 16.21 15.31
C PRO A 6 14.29 14.75 15.30
N ASP A 7 15.41 14.49 14.63
CA ASP A 7 15.99 13.14 14.56
C ASP A 7 16.45 12.66 15.94
N GLN A 8 17.05 13.55 16.74
CA GLN A 8 17.45 13.20 18.10
C GLN A 8 16.24 12.91 19.00
N GLN A 9 15.11 13.60 18.81
CA GLN A 9 13.87 13.27 19.52
C GLN A 9 13.37 11.87 19.16
N VAL A 10 13.41 11.51 17.88
CA VAL A 10 13.03 10.16 17.42
C VAL A 10 13.98 9.09 17.98
N LEU A 11 15.29 9.33 17.96
CA LEU A 11 16.28 8.42 18.53
C LEU A 11 16.06 8.20 20.03
N ASN A 12 15.76 9.27 20.78
CA ASN A 12 15.46 9.18 22.20
C ASN A 12 14.19 8.38 22.47
N ALA A 13 13.13 8.58 21.67
CA ALA A 13 11.90 7.80 21.76
C ALA A 13 12.14 6.31 21.47
N CYS A 14 12.90 6.00 20.42
CA CYS A 14 13.27 4.62 20.09
C CYS A 14 14.11 3.96 21.18
N ALA A 15 15.04 4.70 21.81
CA ALA A 15 15.80 4.22 22.95
C ALA A 15 14.90 3.89 24.13
N PHE A 16 13.91 4.74 24.44
CA PHE A 16 12.91 4.48 25.47
C PHE A 16 12.05 3.25 25.14
N LEU A 17 11.54 3.10 23.93
CA LEU A 17 10.73 1.93 23.56
C LEU A 17 11.49 0.61 23.73
N ARG A 18 12.80 0.62 23.41
CA ARG A 18 13.67 -0.54 23.62
C ARG A 18 13.80 -0.93 25.09
N THR A 19 13.82 0.01 26.03
CA THR A 19 13.87 -0.33 27.47
C THR A 19 12.58 -1.00 27.93
N GLN A 20 11.47 -0.79 27.21
CA GLN A 20 10.17 -1.43 27.45
C GLN A 20 9.96 -2.70 26.61
N SER A 21 11.03 -3.28 26.06
CA SER A 21 11.00 -4.46 25.18
C SER A 21 10.00 -4.33 24.01
N THR A 22 9.78 -3.10 23.52
CA THR A 22 8.83 -2.78 22.46
C THR A 22 9.55 -2.16 21.26
N THR A 23 9.09 -2.46 20.05
CA THR A 23 9.61 -1.83 18.82
C THR A 23 8.74 -0.64 18.40
N PRO A 24 9.27 0.34 17.64
CA PRO A 24 8.47 1.43 17.09
C PRO A 24 7.23 0.94 16.33
N LYS A 25 7.38 -0.14 15.53
CA LYS A 25 6.29 -0.77 14.79
C LYS A 25 5.19 -1.31 15.72
N ILE A 26 5.57 -2.03 16.78
CA ILE A 26 4.60 -2.57 17.75
C ILE A 26 3.91 -1.43 18.51
N PHE A 27 4.67 -0.40 18.89
CA PHE A 27 4.12 0.78 19.57
C PHE A 27 3.06 1.48 18.71
N ILE A 28 3.39 1.81 17.46
CA ILE A 28 2.45 2.49 16.54
C ILE A 28 1.19 1.66 16.35
N ARG A 29 1.31 0.34 16.13
CA ARG A 29 0.16 -0.56 15.99
C ARG A 29 -0.74 -0.52 17.24
N ARG A 30 -0.16 -0.70 18.43
CA ARG A 30 -0.91 -0.63 19.70
C ARG A 30 -1.55 0.76 19.91
N PHE A 31 -0.83 1.83 19.57
CA PHE A 31 -1.35 3.19 19.70
C PHE A 31 -2.57 3.42 18.82
N ILE A 32 -2.60 2.87 17.60
CA ILE A 32 -3.72 2.98 16.66
C ILE A 32 -4.89 2.09 17.09
N GLU A 33 -4.63 0.83 17.47
CA GLU A 33 -5.67 -0.19 17.69
C GLU A 33 -6.25 -0.21 19.12
N SER A 34 -5.54 0.33 20.10
CA SER A 34 -5.93 0.22 21.52
C SER A 34 -7.29 0.86 21.80
N GLN A 35 -8.17 0.15 22.49
CA GLN A 35 -9.47 0.68 22.95
C GLN A 35 -9.38 1.43 24.29
N ASN A 36 -8.19 1.54 24.89
CA ASN A 36 -8.00 2.31 26.12
C ASN A 36 -8.36 3.79 25.88
N GLY A 37 -9.17 4.36 26.79
CA GLY A 37 -9.73 5.71 26.66
C GLY A 37 -8.69 6.82 26.56
N ASP A 38 -7.60 6.74 27.31
CA ASP A 38 -6.53 7.74 27.28
C ASP A 38 -5.78 7.71 25.93
N ILE A 39 -5.49 6.51 25.43
CA ILE A 39 -4.83 6.34 24.13
C ILE A 39 -5.75 6.79 22.99
N ALA A 40 -7.04 6.44 23.05
CA ALA A 40 -8.04 6.91 22.10
C ALA A 40 -8.16 8.44 22.09
N TYR A 41 -8.08 9.08 23.27
CA TYR A 41 -8.10 10.53 23.40
C TYR A 41 -6.88 11.20 22.74
N LEU A 42 -5.69 10.59 22.81
CA LEU A 42 -4.48 11.12 22.15
C LEU A 42 -4.58 11.10 20.61
N ARG A 43 -5.32 10.16 20.03
CA ARG A 43 -5.54 10.07 18.56
C ARG A 43 -6.85 10.72 18.09
N ARG A 44 -7.60 11.40 18.97
CA ARG A 44 -8.95 11.92 18.67
C ARG A 44 -9.07 12.85 17.46
N PHE A 45 -7.96 13.47 17.04
CA PHE A 45 -7.94 14.39 15.91
C PHE A 45 -7.44 13.78 14.59
N TRP A 46 -6.99 12.52 14.59
CA TRP A 46 -6.41 11.89 13.39
C TRP A 46 -7.41 11.83 12.22
N ALA A 47 -8.67 11.49 12.50
CA ALA A 47 -9.75 11.42 11.51
C ALA A 47 -10.60 12.71 11.45
N ARG A 48 -10.12 13.83 12.00
CA ARG A 48 -10.82 15.12 11.97
C ARG A 48 -10.16 16.05 10.96
N GLU A 49 -10.90 17.03 10.47
CA GLU A 49 -10.44 17.99 9.46
C GLU A 49 -9.05 18.60 9.77
N ARG A 50 -8.79 18.94 11.03
CA ARG A 50 -7.49 19.49 11.47
C ARG A 50 -6.32 18.50 11.43
N GLY A 51 -6.57 17.19 11.47
CA GLY A 51 -5.53 16.15 11.54
C GLY A 51 -5.53 15.16 10.38
N ILE A 52 -6.55 15.19 9.51
CA ILE A 52 -6.70 14.19 8.45
C ILE A 52 -5.58 14.30 7.40
N HIS A 53 -5.16 15.52 7.06
CA HIS A 53 -4.08 15.73 6.09
C HIS A 53 -2.74 15.19 6.58
N SER A 54 -2.38 15.42 7.84
CA SER A 54 -1.14 14.90 8.42
C SER A 54 -1.21 13.39 8.66
N SER A 55 -2.38 12.86 9.04
CA SER A 55 -2.60 11.42 9.21
C SER A 55 -2.48 10.66 7.89
N ILE A 56 -3.07 11.18 6.80
CA ILE A 56 -2.87 10.64 5.46
C ILE A 56 -1.41 10.80 5.00
N GLY A 57 -0.75 11.90 5.37
CA GLY A 57 0.69 12.07 5.17
C GLY A 57 1.52 10.93 5.79
N LEU A 58 1.21 10.57 7.04
CA LEU A 58 1.85 9.44 7.73
C LEU A 58 1.64 8.10 6.98
N VAL A 59 0.41 7.82 6.53
CA VAL A 59 0.09 6.61 5.75
C VAL A 59 0.90 6.58 4.43
N ARG A 60 1.04 7.72 3.76
CA ARG A 60 1.84 7.83 2.53
C ARG A 60 3.32 7.57 2.77
N SER A 61 3.90 8.15 3.84
CA SER A 61 5.28 7.89 4.22
C SER A 61 5.52 6.41 4.55
N LEU A 62 4.59 5.79 5.28
CA LEU A 62 4.66 4.35 5.56
C LEU A 62 4.60 3.52 4.27
N GLY A 63 3.66 3.81 3.38
CA GLY A 63 3.55 3.13 2.10
C GLY A 63 4.78 3.29 1.21
N HIS A 64 5.40 4.49 1.19
CA HIS A 64 6.65 4.70 0.48
C HIS A 64 7.78 3.83 1.03
N GLN A 65 7.91 3.73 2.36
CA GLN A 65 8.91 2.86 3.00
C GLN A 65 8.67 1.38 2.69
N LEU A 66 7.42 0.92 2.69
CA LEU A 66 7.09 -0.48 2.38
C LEU A 66 7.39 -0.84 0.93
N ARG A 67 7.08 0.04 -0.02
CA ARG A 67 7.31 -0.18 -1.46
C ARG A 67 8.79 -0.08 -1.88
N ALA A 68 9.73 0.12 -0.96
CA ALA A 68 11.16 0.17 -1.26
C ALA A 68 11.75 -1.19 -1.69
N THR A 69 11.02 -2.28 -1.47
CA THR A 69 11.43 -3.64 -1.85
C THR A 69 10.33 -4.31 -2.66
N GLU A 70 10.69 -5.29 -3.50
CA GLU A 70 9.70 -6.01 -4.31
C GLU A 70 8.66 -6.74 -3.45
N THR A 71 9.10 -7.45 -2.40
CA THR A 71 8.18 -8.10 -1.45
C THR A 71 7.23 -7.10 -0.80
N GLY A 72 7.73 -5.93 -0.41
CA GLY A 72 6.90 -4.89 0.20
C GLY A 72 5.95 -4.21 -0.79
N ARG A 73 6.33 -4.10 -2.07
CA ARG A 73 5.46 -3.61 -3.15
C ARG A 73 4.28 -4.56 -3.38
N MET A 74 4.53 -5.86 -3.52
CA MET A 74 3.48 -6.87 -3.66
C MET A 74 2.51 -6.87 -2.47
N ALA A 75 3.04 -6.82 -1.24
CA ALA A 75 2.22 -6.76 -0.04
C ALA A 75 1.39 -5.47 0.04
N TRP A 76 1.94 -4.34 -0.38
CA TRP A 76 1.22 -3.07 -0.44
C TRP A 76 0.11 -3.09 -1.49
N GLU A 77 0.36 -3.63 -2.68
CA GLU A 77 -0.64 -3.79 -3.75
C GLU A 77 -1.80 -4.67 -3.31
N GLN A 78 -1.51 -5.83 -2.72
CA GLN A 78 -2.52 -6.72 -2.15
C GLN A 78 -3.36 -6.01 -1.06
N PHE A 79 -2.70 -5.28 -0.15
CA PHE A 79 -3.41 -4.50 0.88
C PHE A 79 -4.38 -3.48 0.26
N ILE A 80 -3.96 -2.76 -0.79
CA ILE A 80 -4.84 -1.80 -1.46
C ILE A 80 -6.02 -2.52 -2.14
N GLU A 81 -5.78 -3.65 -2.80
CA GLU A 81 -6.84 -4.45 -3.41
C GLU A 81 -7.88 -4.92 -2.37
N GLU A 82 -7.43 -5.36 -1.18
CA GLU A 82 -8.29 -5.77 -0.07
C GLU A 82 -9.13 -4.60 0.48
N GLU A 83 -8.54 -3.41 0.67
CA GLU A 83 -9.24 -2.23 1.21
C GLU A 83 -10.24 -1.61 0.22
N VAL A 84 -9.91 -1.65 -1.07
CA VAL A 84 -10.68 -1.00 -2.13
C VAL A 84 -11.83 -1.90 -2.61
N GLY A 85 -11.71 -3.21 -2.41
CA GLY A 85 -12.70 -4.22 -2.76
C GLY A 85 -12.93 -4.38 -4.28
N PRO A 86 -13.63 -5.45 -4.72
CA PRO A 86 -13.93 -5.69 -6.13
C PRO A 86 -14.84 -4.63 -6.80
N GLN A 87 -15.39 -3.68 -6.04
CA GLN A 87 -16.39 -2.70 -6.52
C GLN A 87 -15.83 -1.29 -6.74
N SER A 88 -14.52 -1.07 -6.62
CA SER A 88 -13.99 0.25 -6.93
C SER A 88 -13.91 0.52 -8.44
N PRO A 89 -14.15 1.76 -8.89
CA PRO A 89 -13.96 2.15 -10.28
C PRO A 89 -12.54 1.86 -10.81
N LEU A 90 -11.53 1.89 -9.93
CA LEU A 90 -10.15 1.58 -10.26
C LEU A 90 -9.92 0.07 -10.46
N ALA A 91 -10.56 -0.78 -9.66
CA ALA A 91 -10.52 -2.23 -9.86
C ALA A 91 -11.18 -2.64 -11.19
N TYR A 92 -12.31 -2.00 -11.54
CA TYR A 92 -12.92 -2.18 -12.86
C TYR A 92 -12.01 -1.72 -14.00
N ALA A 93 -11.32 -0.57 -13.85
CA ALA A 93 -10.38 -0.10 -14.85
C ALA A 93 -9.20 -1.09 -15.02
N THR A 94 -8.64 -1.61 -13.92
CA THR A 94 -7.57 -2.61 -13.96
C THR A 94 -8.04 -3.92 -14.59
N LEU A 95 -9.20 -4.45 -14.19
CA LEU A 95 -9.78 -5.66 -14.78
C LEU A 95 -10.10 -5.47 -16.27
N ALA A 96 -10.66 -4.33 -16.66
CA ALA A 96 -10.94 -4.01 -18.05
C ALA A 96 -9.66 -3.99 -18.88
N ILE A 97 -8.60 -3.32 -18.41
CA ILE A 97 -7.29 -3.31 -19.08
C ILE A 97 -6.74 -4.72 -19.24
N LEU A 98 -6.77 -5.54 -18.18
CA LEU A 98 -6.28 -6.93 -18.23
C LEU A 98 -7.08 -7.80 -19.22
N ILE A 99 -8.40 -7.66 -19.25
CA ILE A 99 -9.26 -8.37 -20.20
C ILE A 99 -8.96 -7.93 -21.64
N THR A 100 -8.84 -6.63 -21.90
CA THR A 100 -8.52 -6.11 -23.24
C THR A 100 -7.16 -6.59 -23.71
N VAL A 101 -6.13 -6.55 -22.87
CA VAL A 101 -4.79 -7.07 -23.20
C VAL A 101 -4.87 -8.56 -23.54
N LYS A 102 -5.61 -9.36 -22.76
CA LYS A 102 -5.74 -10.81 -22.98
C LYS A 102 -6.53 -11.16 -24.24
N LEU A 103 -7.53 -10.36 -24.59
CA LEU A 103 -8.27 -10.52 -25.85
C LEU A 103 -7.41 -10.12 -27.05
N MET A 104 -6.61 -9.05 -26.95
CA MET A 104 -5.71 -8.63 -28.02
C MET A 104 -4.62 -9.67 -28.29
N THR A 105 -4.03 -10.27 -27.25
CA THR A 105 -3.04 -11.34 -27.43
C THR A 105 -3.67 -12.61 -28.02
N SER A 106 -4.84 -13.03 -27.51
CA SER A 106 -5.57 -14.18 -28.04
C SER A 106 -6.01 -13.98 -29.49
N PHE A 107 -6.40 -12.76 -29.87
CA PHE A 107 -6.78 -12.42 -31.24
C PHE A 107 -5.57 -12.45 -32.18
N SER A 108 -4.44 -11.87 -31.76
CA SER A 108 -3.18 -11.94 -32.52
C SER A 108 -2.72 -13.38 -32.73
N ASP A 109 -2.82 -14.23 -31.70
CA ASP A 109 -2.50 -15.66 -31.79
C ASP A 109 -3.42 -16.40 -32.75
N LEU A 110 -4.72 -16.07 -32.77
CA LEU A 110 -5.68 -16.65 -33.70
C LEU A 110 -5.41 -16.24 -35.16
N GLN A 111 -5.04 -14.98 -35.40
CA GLN A 111 -4.66 -14.52 -36.73
C GLN A 111 -3.39 -15.22 -37.22
N ALA A 112 -2.37 -15.33 -36.37
CA ALA A 112 -1.13 -16.04 -36.70
C ALA A 112 -1.39 -17.51 -37.06
N ARG A 113 -2.28 -18.19 -36.32
CA ARG A 113 -2.67 -19.58 -36.61
C ARG A 113 -3.41 -19.73 -37.93
N ARG A 114 -4.32 -18.80 -38.25
CA ARG A 114 -5.07 -18.81 -39.51
C ARG A 114 -4.15 -18.65 -40.72
N ILE A 115 -3.25 -17.66 -40.68
CA ILE A 115 -2.25 -17.43 -41.75
C ILE A 115 -1.35 -18.68 -41.93
N ALA A 116 -0.94 -19.31 -40.84
CA ALA A 116 -0.13 -20.53 -40.88
C ALA A 116 -0.88 -21.78 -41.40
N GLN A 117 -2.22 -21.76 -41.39
CA GLN A 117 -3.07 -22.81 -41.99
C GLN A 117 -3.31 -22.54 -43.49
N GLU A 118 -3.59 -21.30 -43.86
CA GLU A 118 -3.79 -20.88 -45.25
C GLU A 118 -2.51 -21.12 -46.08
N ASN A 119 -1.33 -20.77 -45.53
CA ASN A 119 -0.05 -21.04 -46.17
C ASN A 119 0.28 -22.54 -46.29
N ARG A 120 -0.33 -23.39 -45.45
CA ARG A 120 -0.16 -24.85 -45.53
C ARG A 120 -1.11 -25.53 -46.51
N GLN A 121 -2.23 -24.88 -46.86
CA GLN A 121 -3.20 -25.39 -47.84
C GLN A 121 -2.93 -24.88 -49.27
N GLY A 122 -2.09 -23.86 -49.43
CA GLY A 122 -1.66 -23.30 -50.72
C GLY A 122 -0.36 -23.90 -51.29
N HIS A 123 0.04 -25.10 -50.86
CA HIS A 123 1.13 -25.92 -51.42
C HIS A 123 0.59 -27.30 -51.74
#